data_AF-A0A533WLC6-F1
#
_entry.id   AF-A0A533WLC6-F1
#
_cell.length_a   1.000
_cell.length_b   1.000
_cell.length_c   1.000
_cell.angle_alpha   90.00
_cell.angle_beta   90.00
_cell.angle_gamma   90.00
#
_symmetry.space_group_name_H-M   'P 1'
#
loop_
_entity.id
_entity.type
_entity.pdbx_description
1 polymer ?
#
loop_
_entity_poly.entity_id
_entity_poly.type
_entity_poly.pdbx_seq_one_letter_code
_entity_poly.pdbx_strand_id
1 'polypeptide(L)' 'PASETFDLSEKMRGATAGKALWNTYFKAWQAVPNSIFRTLVADVRKRKGLNPDPPSPDEFIDKE' A
#
# COMPACT_ATOMS: atom_id res chain seq x y z
N PRO A 1 -2.15 8.65 1.31
CA PRO A 1 -2.44 7.27 1.74
C PRO A 1 -1.67 6.92 3.01
N ALA A 2 -2.11 5.97 3.85
CA ALA A 2 -1.35 5.61 5.06
C ALA A 2 0.07 5.11 4.74
N SER A 3 0.28 4.51 3.57
CA SER A 3 1.60 4.08 3.06
C SER A 3 2.56 5.22 2.72
N GLU A 4 2.08 6.47 2.64
CA GLU A 4 2.88 7.65 2.25
C GLU A 4 3.16 8.58 3.44
N THR A 5 2.74 8.20 4.65
CA THR A 5 2.81 9.08 5.84
C THR A 5 3.92 8.70 6.82
N PHE A 6 4.89 7.87 6.42
CA PHE A 6 5.96 7.40 7.31
C PHE A 6 6.84 8.54 7.85
N ASP A 7 7.06 9.60 7.07
CA ASP A 7 7.88 10.77 7.42
C ASP A 7 7.03 12.05 7.61
N LEU A 8 5.72 11.90 7.79
CA LEU A 8 4.79 13.02 7.86
C LEU A 8 5.14 13.99 9.00
N SER A 9 5.55 13.47 10.15
CA SER A 9 5.88 14.27 11.35
C SER A 9 7.06 15.21 11.10
N GLU A 10 8.13 14.69 10.51
CA GLU A 10 9.34 15.43 10.17
C GLU A 10 9.07 16.46 9.08
N LYS A 11 8.40 16.06 8.00
CA LYS A 11 8.00 16.96 6.91
C LYS A 11 7.13 18.11 7.40
N MET A 12 6.12 17.83 8.22
CA MET A 12 5.23 18.85 8.79
C MET A 12 5.97 19.82 9.70
N ARG A 13 6.86 19.32 10.55
CA ARG A 13 7.68 20.19 11.42
C ARG A 13 8.60 21.08 10.59
N GLY A 14 9.35 20.52 9.65
CA GLY A 14 10.28 21.25 8.79
C GLY A 14 9.59 22.31 7.95
N ALA A 15 8.49 21.94 7.28
CA ALA A 15 7.75 22.84 6.39
C ALA A 15 7.03 23.98 7.13
N THR A 16 6.74 23.83 8.42
CA THR A 16 5.97 24.82 9.19
C THR A 16 6.77 25.50 10.29
N ALA A 17 8.09 25.34 10.28
CA ALA A 17 8.99 25.82 11.34
C ALA A 17 8.52 25.41 12.74
N GLY A 18 7.97 24.19 12.86
CA GLY A 18 7.45 23.62 14.10
C GLY A 18 6.14 24.21 14.61
N LYS A 19 5.43 25.02 13.82
CA LYS A 19 4.18 25.68 14.26
C LYS A 19 2.92 24.85 14.03
N ALA A 20 2.93 23.90 13.10
CA ALA A 20 1.74 23.09 12.83
C ALA A 20 1.45 22.10 13.95
N LEU A 21 0.19 22.10 14.38
CA LEU A 21 -0.40 21.05 15.20
C LEU A 21 -1.24 20.15 14.30
N TRP A 22 -1.11 18.84 14.45
CA TRP A 22 -1.79 17.86 13.60
C TRP A 22 -2.13 16.59 14.39
N ASN A 23 -3.11 15.84 13.91
CA ASN A 23 -3.54 14.55 14.46
C ASN A 23 -4.03 13.65 13.31
N THR A 24 -4.25 12.37 13.58
CA THR A 24 -4.74 11.40 12.59
C THR A 24 -5.90 10.58 13.18
N TYR A 25 -6.84 10.21 12.33
CA TYR A 25 -7.89 9.26 12.66
C TYR A 25 -8.06 8.29 11.49
N PHE A 26 -8.60 7.10 11.77
CA PHE A 26 -8.93 6.16 10.70
C PHE A 26 -10.13 6.68 9.91
N LYS A 27 -9.95 6.86 8.60
CA LYS A 27 -11.04 7.30 7.72
C LYS A 27 -11.76 6.11 7.07
N ALA A 28 -11.04 5.34 6.26
CA ALA A 28 -11.59 4.22 5.49
C ALA A 28 -10.48 3.37 4.84
N TRP A 29 -10.85 2.18 4.38
CA TRP A 29 -10.12 1.48 3.33
C TRP A 29 -10.59 1.99 1.96
N GLN A 30 -9.66 2.19 1.03
CA GLN A 30 -9.97 2.63 -0.32
C GLN A 30 -9.25 1.74 -1.34
N ALA A 31 -9.84 1.59 -2.52
CA ALA A 31 -9.23 0.85 -3.61
C ALA A 31 -7.91 1.50 -4.04
N VAL A 32 -6.92 0.66 -4.32
CA VAL A 32 -5.63 1.09 -4.86
C VAL A 32 -5.82 1.48 -6.33
N PRO A 33 -5.20 2.57 -6.82
CA PRO A 33 -5.25 2.95 -8.23
C PRO A 33 -4.78 1.81 -9.15
N ASN A 34 -5.51 1.59 -10.25
CA ASN A 34 -5.22 0.52 -11.21
C ASN A 34 -3.79 0.59 -11.79
N SER A 35 -3.23 1.79 -11.91
CA SER A 35 -1.88 2.02 -12.43
C SER A 35 -0.77 1.40 -11.57
N ILE A 36 -0.98 1.25 -10.26
CA ILE A 36 0.02 0.72 -9.32
C ILE A 36 -0.37 -0.64 -8.72
N PHE A 37 -1.59 -1.11 -9.01
CA PHE A 37 -2.16 -2.31 -8.40
C PHE A 37 -1.28 -3.56 -8.63
N ARG A 38 -0.88 -3.82 -9.88
CA ARG A 38 -0.08 -5.01 -10.23
C ARG A 38 1.29 -5.01 -9.54
N THR A 39 1.97 -3.86 -9.56
CA THR A 39 3.27 -3.69 -8.89
C THR A 39 3.15 -3.93 -7.39
N LEU A 40 2.14 -3.33 -6.74
CA LEU A 40 1.92 -3.49 -5.30
C LEU A 40 1.65 -4.95 -4.92
N VAL A 41 0.85 -5.68 -5.72
CA VAL A 41 0.57 -7.10 -5.49
C VAL A 41 1.85 -7.94 -5.57
N ALA A 42 2.67 -7.72 -6.59
CA ALA A 42 3.95 -8.41 -6.77
C ALA A 42 4.91 -8.16 -5.60
N ASP A 43 5.06 -6.90 -5.17
CA ASP A 43 5.92 -6.52 -4.04
C ASP A 43 5.48 -7.17 -2.72
N VAL A 44 4.17 -7.18 -2.45
CA VAL A 44 3.61 -7.83 -1.26
C VAL A 44 3.83 -9.34 -1.29
N ARG A 45 3.67 -9.99 -2.45
CA ARG A 45 3.92 -11.44 -2.62
C ARG A 45 5.39 -11.78 -2.43
N LYS A 46 6.30 -10.99 -3.01
CA LYS A 46 7.74 -11.12 -2.83
C LYS A 46 8.14 -11.00 -1.35
N ARG A 47 7.61 -10.01 -0.62
CA ARG A 47 7.86 -9.86 0.82
C ARG A 47 7.40 -11.07 1.65
N LYS A 48 6.36 -11.77 1.18
CA LYS A 48 5.85 -13.00 1.80
C LYS A 48 6.56 -14.27 1.32
N GLY A 49 7.54 -14.18 0.42
CA GLY A 49 8.22 -15.34 -0.16
C GLY A 49 7.36 -16.16 -1.13
N LEU A 50 6.33 -15.55 -1.72
CA LEU A 50 5.43 -16.18 -2.70
C LEU A 50 5.86 -15.83 -4.13
N ASN A 51 5.37 -16.60 -5.12
CA ASN A 51 5.51 -16.25 -6.54
C ASN A 51 4.98 -14.83 -6.78
N PRO A 52 5.73 -13.88 -7.39
CA PRO A 52 5.25 -12.52 -7.64
C PRO A 52 3.94 -12.45 -8.42
N ASP A 53 3.73 -13.37 -9.36
CA ASP A 53 2.48 -13.43 -10.12
C ASP A 53 1.42 -14.23 -9.34
N PRO A 54 0.20 -13.69 -9.19
CA PRO A 54 -0.91 -14.45 -8.64
C PRO A 54 -1.27 -15.64 -9.54
N PRO A 55 -1.60 -16.79 -8.95
CA PRO A 55 -2.09 -17.93 -9.71
C PRO A 55 -3.35 -17.56 -10.50
N SER A 56 -3.41 -18.04 -11.73
CA SER A 56 -4.57 -17.87 -12.60
C SER A 56 -5.76 -18.72 -12.10
N PRO A 57 -7.01 -18.38 -12.47
CA PRO A 57 -8.17 -19.19 -12.11
C PRO A 57 -8.05 -20.67 -12.52
N ASP A 58 -7.39 -20.94 -13.66
CA ASP A 58 -7.20 -22.29 -14.20
C ASP A 58 -6.33 -23.19 -13.31
N GLU A 59 -5.47 -22.62 -12.48
CA GLU A 59 -4.65 -23.39 -11.52
C GLU A 59 -5.47 -23.95 -10.36
N PHE A 60 -6.70 -23.48 -10.17
CA PHE A 60 -7.60 -23.91 -9.11
C PHE A 60 -8.80 -24.72 -9.60
N ILE A 61 -9.05 -24.73 -10.92
CA ILE A 61 -10.16 -25.48 -11.51
C ILE A 61 -9.63 -26.87 -11.89
N ASP A 62 -10.11 -27.90 -11.20
CA ASP A 62 -9.82 -29.28 -11.56
C ASP A 62 -10.36 -29.57 -12.97
N LYS A 63 -9.47 -30.04 -13.84
CA LYS A 63 -9.85 -30.54 -15.16
C LYS A 63 -10.07 -32.03 -15.02
N GLU A 64 -11.32 -32.48 -15.18
CA GLU A 64 -11.64 -33.91 -15.35
C GLU A 64 -10.81 -34.55 -16.48
#